data_AF-A0A3S1B3N1-F1
#
_entry.id   AF-A0A3S1B3N1-F1
#
_cell.length_a   1.000
_cell.length_b   1.000
_cell.length_c   1.000
_cell.angle_alpha   90.00
_cell.angle_beta   90.00
_cell.angle_gamma   90.00
#
_symmetry.space_group_name_H-M   'P 1'
#
loop_
_entity.id
_entity.type
_entity.pdbx_description
1 polymer ?
#
loop_
_entity_poly.entity_id
_entity_poly.type
_entity_poly.pdbx_seq_one_letter_code
_entity_poly.pdbx_strand_id
1 'polypeptide(L)'
;MKILNCFGLSDAHVTPESHDDNQNTNRPIDWHPSFYTAMNREHSHRRSNKPIILTLRSWLRKNIERARSHQEGVRYIQDDIARLLHKFQTDLGLKAIRFDSVWGIQHFRGCLMSFDRLFKIHTHFLKHVLKGKTLVFSNCTGVSRLGEVVLSSEDVPQTWITMLKSVH
;
A
#
# COMPACT_ATOMS: atom_id res chain seq x y z
N MET A 1 -32.83 23.45 -7.21
CA MET A 1 -33.61 23.36 -5.96
C MET A 1 -33.27 22.19 -5.02
N LYS A 2 -32.51 21.14 -5.38
CA LYS A 2 -32.21 20.03 -4.45
C LYS A 2 -31.10 20.27 -3.41
N ILE A 3 -30.23 21.27 -3.59
CA ILE A 3 -29.07 21.49 -2.71
C ILE A 3 -29.43 22.29 -1.45
N LEU A 4 -30.30 23.29 -1.56
CA LEU A 4 -30.64 24.22 -0.46
C LEU A 4 -31.40 23.51 0.67
N ASN A 5 -32.28 22.57 0.32
CA ASN A 5 -33.06 21.82 1.29
C ASN A 5 -32.20 20.86 2.16
N CYS A 6 -31.03 20.44 1.67
CA CYS A 6 -30.09 19.63 2.44
C CYS A 6 -29.44 20.40 3.60
N PHE A 7 -29.48 21.74 3.56
CA PHE A 7 -28.88 22.61 4.58
C PHE A 7 -29.94 23.34 5.44
N GLY A 8 -31.21 22.93 5.37
CA GLY A 8 -32.29 23.49 6.19
C GLY A 8 -32.66 24.94 5.86
N LEU A 9 -32.29 25.43 4.67
CA LEU A 9 -32.63 26.77 4.21
C LEU A 9 -33.95 26.75 3.45
N SER A 10 -34.81 27.75 3.73
CA SER A 10 -36.13 27.88 3.12
C SER A 10 -36.03 28.42 1.70
N ASP A 11 -36.65 27.72 0.75
CA ASP A 11 -36.79 28.15 -0.65
C ASP A 11 -37.98 29.13 -0.85
N ALA A 12 -38.65 29.58 0.21
CA ALA A 12 -39.88 30.39 0.14
C ALA A 12 -39.74 31.74 -0.59
N HIS A 13 -38.51 32.24 -0.77
CA HIS A 13 -38.23 33.50 -1.47
C HIS A 13 -37.63 33.30 -2.87
N VAL A 14 -37.45 32.07 -3.30
CA VAL A 14 -36.92 31.76 -4.64
C VAL A 14 -38.11 31.73 -5.60
N THR A 15 -38.28 32.81 -6.37
CA THR A 15 -39.24 32.84 -7.48
C THR A 15 -38.91 31.72 -8.46
N PRO A 16 -39.90 30.92 -8.91
CA PRO A 16 -39.64 29.85 -9.86
C PRO A 16 -39.24 30.49 -11.20
N GLU A 17 -37.95 30.43 -11.52
CA GLU A 17 -37.44 30.94 -12.79
C GLU A 17 -37.99 30.09 -13.94
N SER A 18 -38.53 30.80 -14.94
CA SER A 18 -38.83 30.30 -16.27
C SER A 18 -37.62 29.57 -16.85
N HIS A 19 -37.84 28.37 -17.37
CA HIS A 19 -36.87 27.61 -18.16
C HIS A 19 -36.34 28.48 -19.30
N ASP A 20 -35.12 29.01 -19.14
CA ASP A 20 -34.31 29.49 -20.25
C ASP A 20 -32.85 29.08 -19.99
N ASP A 21 -32.47 27.94 -20.58
CA ASP A 21 -31.24 27.17 -20.35
C ASP A 21 -29.96 27.84 -20.90
N ASN A 22 -29.88 29.18 -20.94
CA ASN A 22 -28.72 29.84 -21.54
C ASN A 22 -28.37 31.21 -20.95
N GLN A 23 -28.21 31.30 -19.63
CA GLN A 23 -27.59 32.47 -18.99
C GLN A 23 -26.20 32.11 -18.44
N ASN A 24 -25.22 32.08 -19.35
CA ASN A 24 -23.88 32.49 -18.96
C ASN A 24 -24.03 33.91 -18.38
N THR A 25 -23.84 34.08 -17.07
CA THR A 25 -23.99 35.39 -16.42
C THR A 25 -22.85 36.27 -16.92
N ASN A 26 -23.05 36.93 -18.06
CA ASN A 26 -22.08 37.82 -18.69
C ASN A 26 -22.04 39.17 -17.95
N ARG A 27 -22.07 39.13 -16.61
CA ARG A 27 -21.88 40.28 -15.74
C ARG A 27 -20.39 40.31 -15.37
N PRO A 28 -19.68 41.43 -15.60
CA PRO A 28 -18.32 41.58 -15.14
C PRO A 28 -18.27 41.35 -13.63
N ILE A 29 -17.38 40.47 -13.16
CA ILE A 29 -17.11 40.32 -11.72
C ILE A 29 -16.34 41.57 -11.31
N ASP A 30 -17.05 42.56 -10.77
CA ASP A 30 -16.44 43.72 -10.15
C ASP A 30 -16.21 43.42 -8.66
N TRP A 31 -14.94 43.34 -8.28
CA TRP A 31 -14.54 43.13 -6.89
C TRP A 31 -14.65 44.47 -6.15
N HIS A 32 -15.85 44.79 -5.69
CA HIS A 32 -16.08 46.05 -5.01
C HIS A 32 -15.31 46.08 -3.67
N PRO A 33 -14.51 47.13 -3.38
CA PRO A 33 -13.66 47.21 -2.18
C PRO A 33 -14.43 47.10 -0.85
N SER A 34 -15.74 47.37 -0.90
CA SER A 34 -16.62 47.55 0.26
C SER A 34 -16.65 46.36 1.22
N PHE A 35 -16.43 45.13 0.76
CA PHE A 35 -16.49 43.97 1.67
C PHE A 35 -15.45 44.06 2.79
N TYR A 36 -14.24 44.52 2.46
CA TYR A 36 -13.15 44.65 3.44
C TYR A 36 -13.15 46.02 4.12
N THR A 37 -13.59 47.07 3.42
CA THR A 37 -13.75 48.42 3.99
C THR A 37 -14.80 48.46 5.09
N ALA A 38 -15.93 47.75 4.94
CA ALA A 38 -17.00 47.71 5.94
C ALA A 38 -16.59 46.98 7.24
N MET A 39 -15.62 46.06 7.16
CA MET A 39 -15.12 45.30 8.31
C MET A 39 -13.88 45.92 8.96
N ASN A 40 -13.42 47.09 8.50
CA ASN A 40 -12.20 47.76 8.95
C ASN A 40 -10.98 46.81 9.01
N ARG A 41 -10.91 45.87 8.07
CA ARG A 41 -9.80 44.94 7.94
C ARG A 41 -8.90 45.43 6.83
N GLU A 42 -7.66 45.71 7.18
CA GLU A 42 -6.63 46.06 6.21
C GLU A 42 -6.47 44.91 5.22
N HIS A 43 -6.61 45.22 3.93
CA HIS A 43 -6.37 44.27 2.86
C HIS A 43 -4.87 43.98 2.82
N SER A 44 -4.40 43.05 3.67
CA SER A 44 -3.06 42.54 3.50
C SER A 44 -3.07 41.84 2.15
N HIS A 45 -2.38 42.37 1.15
CA HIS A 45 -1.89 41.56 0.05
C HIS A 45 -0.95 40.54 0.69
N ARG A 46 -1.51 39.48 1.27
CA ARG A 46 -0.77 38.26 1.55
C ARG A 46 -0.21 37.88 0.19
N ARG A 47 1.07 38.18 -0.02
CA ARG A 47 1.87 37.52 -1.05
C ARG A 47 1.67 36.05 -0.75
N SER A 48 0.77 35.42 -1.49
CA SER A 48 0.70 33.98 -1.53
C SER A 48 2.11 33.57 -1.95
N ASN A 49 2.90 33.03 -1.01
CA ASN A 49 4.14 32.37 -1.37
C ASN A 49 3.72 31.38 -2.45
N LYS A 50 4.17 31.61 -3.70
CA LYS A 50 3.81 30.75 -4.82
C LYS A 50 3.95 29.32 -4.32
N PRO A 51 2.90 28.48 -4.39
CA PRO A 51 3.00 27.13 -3.86
C PRO A 51 4.25 26.53 -4.49
N ILE A 52 5.17 26.04 -3.65
CA ILE A 52 6.37 25.37 -4.16
C ILE A 52 5.83 24.29 -5.08
N ILE A 53 6.01 24.47 -6.39
CA ILE A 53 5.55 23.49 -7.36
C ILE A 53 6.46 22.30 -7.14
N LEU A 54 6.01 21.36 -6.30
CA LEU A 54 6.64 20.08 -6.05
C LEU A 54 6.52 19.27 -7.33
N THR A 55 7.36 19.59 -8.31
CA THR A 55 7.49 18.78 -9.51
C THR A 55 8.11 17.45 -9.10
N LEU A 56 7.68 16.36 -9.76
CA LEU A 56 8.28 15.03 -9.57
C LEU A 56 9.81 15.09 -9.68
N ARG A 57 10.35 15.87 -10.62
CA ARG A 57 11.79 16.07 -10.81
C ARG A 57 12.46 16.69 -9.58
N SER A 58 11.86 17.74 -8.99
CA SER A 58 12.41 18.37 -7.78
C SER A 58 12.37 17.44 -6.56
N TRP A 59 11.31 16.65 -6.43
CA TRP A 59 11.15 15.66 -5.37
C TRP A 59 12.15 14.50 -5.51
N LEU A 60 12.29 13.94 -6.71
CA LEU A 60 13.25 12.86 -6.99
C LEU A 60 14.68 13.31 -6.69
N ARG A 61 15.09 14.48 -7.16
CA ARG A 61 16.43 15.01 -6.90
C ARG A 61 16.72 15.16 -5.40
N LYS A 62 15.71 15.49 -4.59
CA LYS A 62 15.85 15.63 -3.13
C LYS A 62 15.94 14.27 -2.41
N ASN A 63 15.31 13.22 -2.96
CA ASN A 63 15.15 11.94 -2.25
C ASN A 63 16.02 10.80 -2.83
N ILE A 64 16.59 10.95 -4.03
CA ILE A 64 17.29 9.86 -4.72
C ILE A 64 18.50 9.33 -3.94
N GLU A 65 19.31 10.21 -3.34
CA GLU A 65 20.48 9.79 -2.57
C GLU A 65 20.08 9.04 -1.30
N ARG A 66 19.01 9.48 -0.62
CA ARG A 66 18.45 8.77 0.53
C ARG A 66 17.88 7.42 0.12
N ALA A 67 17.17 7.34 -1.02
CA ALA A 67 16.62 6.09 -1.53
C ALA A 67 17.73 5.09 -1.90
N ARG A 68 18.80 5.56 -2.55
CA ARG A 68 19.99 4.75 -2.88
C ARG A 68 20.69 4.24 -1.63
N SER A 69 20.93 5.11 -0.64
CA SER A 69 21.52 4.72 0.64
C SER A 69 20.66 3.68 1.37
N HIS A 70 19.34 3.84 1.35
CA HIS A 70 18.42 2.85 1.93
C HIS A 70 18.44 1.52 1.17
N GLN A 71 18.44 1.55 -0.16
CA GLN A 71 18.55 0.36 -1.00
C GLN A 71 19.84 -0.40 -0.70
N GLU A 72 20.97 0.29 -0.63
CA GLU A 72 22.26 -0.30 -0.30
C GLU A 72 22.27 -0.88 1.12
N GLY A 73 21.72 -0.14 2.08
CA GLY A 73 21.59 -0.60 3.47
C GLY A 73 20.74 -1.87 3.63
N VAL A 74 19.91 -2.19 2.64
CA VAL A 74 19.01 -3.34 2.64
C VAL A 74 19.51 -4.46 1.71
N ARG A 75 20.57 -4.24 0.93
CA ARG A 75 21.10 -5.19 -0.06
C ARG A 75 21.46 -6.55 0.55
N TYR A 76 22.11 -6.57 1.70
CA TYR A 76 22.48 -7.82 2.37
C TYR A 76 21.28 -8.72 2.72
N ILE A 77 20.12 -8.11 3.01
CA ILE A 77 18.88 -8.82 3.31
C ILE A 77 18.34 -9.45 2.02
N GLN A 78 18.39 -8.71 0.92
CA GLN A 78 17.97 -9.20 -0.39
C GLN A 78 18.85 -10.37 -0.85
N ASP A 79 20.16 -10.26 -0.67
CA ASP A 79 21.12 -11.33 -1.00
C ASP A 79 20.84 -12.60 -0.18
N ASP A 80 20.58 -12.45 1.12
CA ASP A 80 20.28 -13.58 1.99
C ASP A 80 18.93 -14.23 1.68
N ILE A 81 17.91 -13.42 1.33
CA ILE A 81 16.63 -13.92 0.81
C ILE A 81 16.87 -14.71 -0.48
N ALA A 82 17.59 -14.15 -1.46
CA ALA A 82 17.86 -14.81 -2.73
C ALA A 82 18.58 -16.16 -2.53
N ARG A 83 19.57 -16.20 -1.63
CA ARG A 83 20.28 -17.42 -1.24
C ARG A 83 19.36 -18.48 -0.63
N LEU A 84 18.48 -18.08 0.29
CA LEU A 84 17.51 -18.99 0.92
C LEU A 84 16.47 -19.50 -0.08
N LEU A 85 15.95 -18.63 -0.95
CA LEU A 85 15.00 -19.00 -1.99
C LEU A 85 15.60 -20.04 -2.95
N HIS A 86 16.82 -19.78 -3.44
CA HIS A 86 17.53 -20.72 -4.30
C HIS A 86 17.73 -22.07 -3.60
N LYS A 87 18.24 -22.05 -2.36
CA LYS A 87 18.43 -23.26 -1.55
C LYS A 87 17.13 -24.08 -1.44
N PHE A 88 16.01 -23.44 -1.15
CA PHE A 88 14.74 -24.15 -1.00
C PHE A 88 14.20 -24.68 -2.33
N GLN A 89 14.35 -23.94 -3.42
CA GLN A 89 13.98 -24.45 -4.75
C GLN A 89 14.82 -25.68 -5.13
N THR A 90 16.13 -25.69 -4.85
CA THR A 90 17.00 -26.83 -5.17
C THR A 90 16.79 -28.01 -4.22
N ASP A 91 16.77 -27.77 -2.91
CA ASP A 91 16.86 -28.86 -1.92
C ASP A 91 15.50 -29.54 -1.69
N LEU A 92 14.42 -28.73 -1.65
CA LEU A 92 13.05 -29.20 -1.48
C LEU A 92 12.35 -29.49 -2.82
N GLY A 93 12.87 -28.97 -3.93
CA GLY A 93 12.20 -29.08 -5.23
C GLY A 93 10.92 -28.24 -5.31
N LEU A 94 10.87 -27.11 -4.60
CA LEU A 94 9.75 -26.16 -4.66
C LEU A 94 9.69 -25.51 -6.05
N LYS A 95 8.47 -25.35 -6.60
CA LYS A 95 8.25 -24.68 -7.88
C LYS A 95 8.55 -23.18 -7.77
N ALA A 96 8.04 -22.56 -6.71
CA ALA A 96 8.21 -21.14 -6.43
C ALA A 96 7.99 -20.86 -4.93
N ILE A 97 8.55 -19.75 -4.45
CA ILE A 97 8.31 -19.24 -3.11
C ILE A 97 7.90 -17.79 -3.23
N ARG A 98 6.81 -17.40 -2.55
CA ARG A 98 6.26 -16.05 -2.58
C ARG A 98 6.05 -15.51 -1.17
N PHE A 99 6.04 -14.19 -1.08
CA PHE A 99 5.67 -13.45 0.12
C PHE A 99 4.51 -12.54 -0.24
N ASP A 100 3.37 -12.74 0.40
CA ASP A 100 2.13 -11.99 0.18
C ASP A 100 1.55 -11.59 1.54
N SER A 101 2.22 -10.63 2.17
CA SER A 101 1.90 -10.16 3.51
C SER A 101 2.12 -8.65 3.60
N VAL A 102 1.50 -8.04 4.60
CA VAL A 102 1.60 -6.61 4.92
C VAL A 102 2.97 -6.22 5.50
N TRP A 103 3.77 -7.21 5.88
CA TRP A 103 5.08 -7.00 6.49
C TRP A 103 6.18 -6.69 5.46
N GLY A 104 7.31 -6.17 5.92
CA GLY A 104 8.46 -5.85 5.07
C GLY A 104 9.39 -7.04 4.82
N ILE A 105 10.40 -6.84 3.96
CA ILE A 105 11.35 -7.89 3.56
C ILE A 105 12.17 -8.47 4.73
N GLN A 106 12.33 -7.72 5.82
CA GLN A 106 12.97 -8.22 7.03
C GLN A 106 12.17 -9.35 7.66
N HIS A 107 10.85 -9.21 7.69
CA HIS A 107 9.96 -10.24 8.19
C HIS A 107 9.98 -11.47 7.29
N PHE A 108 9.96 -11.24 5.96
CA PHE A 108 10.10 -12.32 4.99
C PHE A 108 11.40 -13.12 5.20
N ARG A 109 12.54 -12.44 5.36
CA ARG A 109 13.80 -13.08 5.72
C ARG A 109 13.68 -13.90 7.00
N GLY A 110 13.02 -13.36 8.03
CA GLY A 110 12.73 -14.07 9.28
C GLY A 110 11.93 -15.36 9.08
N CYS A 111 10.88 -15.32 8.25
CA CYS A 111 10.10 -16.50 7.88
C CYS A 111 10.97 -17.54 7.19
N LEU A 112 11.78 -17.14 6.21
CA LEU A 112 12.68 -18.05 5.48
C LEU A 112 13.73 -18.66 6.42
N MET A 113 14.30 -17.90 7.35
CA MET A 113 15.25 -18.43 8.33
C MET A 113 14.61 -19.42 9.30
N SER A 114 13.41 -19.12 9.78
CA SER A 114 12.66 -20.03 10.64
C SER A 114 12.29 -21.31 9.90
N PHE A 115 11.91 -21.18 8.63
CA PHE A 115 11.64 -22.31 7.75
C PHE A 115 12.90 -23.12 7.44
N ASP A 116 14.08 -22.50 7.30
CA ASP A 116 15.37 -23.21 7.12
C ASP A 116 15.69 -24.10 8.32
N ARG A 117 15.45 -23.60 9.54
CA ARG A 117 15.62 -24.39 10.77
C ARG A 117 14.65 -25.56 10.78
N LEU A 118 13.40 -25.32 10.40
CA LEU A 118 12.38 -26.36 10.30
C LEU A 118 12.75 -27.43 9.28
N PHE A 119 13.26 -27.01 8.12
CA PHE A 119 13.74 -27.87 7.06
C PHE A 119 14.84 -28.79 7.53
N LYS A 120 15.83 -28.27 8.26
CA LYS A 120 16.92 -29.08 8.82
C LYS A 120 16.46 -30.18 9.78
N ILE A 121 15.37 -29.93 10.52
CA ILE A 121 14.82 -30.90 11.47
C ILE A 121 13.94 -31.94 10.76
N HIS A 122 13.14 -31.53 9.78
CA HIS A 122 12.14 -32.37 9.10
C HIS A 122 12.42 -32.52 7.60
N THR A 123 13.68 -32.72 7.22
CA THR A 123 14.15 -32.70 5.82
C THR A 123 13.35 -33.61 4.91
N HIS A 124 13.25 -34.90 5.25
CA HIS A 124 12.59 -35.90 4.41
C HIS A 124 11.08 -35.62 4.25
N PHE A 125 10.42 -35.28 5.36
CA PHE A 125 8.99 -34.96 5.37
C PHE A 125 8.69 -33.73 4.50
N LEU A 126 9.40 -32.63 4.72
CA LEU A 126 9.16 -31.40 3.97
C LEU A 126 9.51 -31.54 2.49
N LYS A 127 10.58 -32.28 2.17
CA LYS A 127 10.92 -32.58 0.77
C LYS A 127 9.86 -33.42 0.09
N HIS A 128 9.20 -34.34 0.79
CA HIS A 128 8.11 -35.13 0.23
C HIS A 128 6.85 -34.28 0.00
N VAL A 129 6.39 -33.58 1.03
CA VAL A 129 5.11 -32.83 1.01
C VAL A 129 5.17 -31.63 0.08
N LEU A 130 6.30 -30.94 -0.03
CA LEU A 130 6.42 -29.68 -0.76
C LEU A 130 6.96 -29.82 -2.18
N LYS A 131 7.36 -31.02 -2.61
CA LYS A 131 7.93 -31.23 -3.96
C LYS A 131 6.96 -30.77 -5.05
N GLY A 132 7.44 -29.90 -5.93
CA GLY A 132 6.66 -29.36 -7.05
C GLY A 132 5.56 -28.37 -6.66
N LYS A 133 5.41 -28.04 -5.38
CA LYS A 133 4.42 -27.06 -4.90
C LYS A 133 4.99 -25.65 -4.88
N THR A 134 4.11 -24.65 -4.89
CA THR A 134 4.45 -23.27 -4.55
C THR A 134 4.22 -23.05 -3.06
N LEU A 135 5.20 -22.48 -2.37
CA LEU A 135 5.09 -22.07 -0.97
C LEU A 135 4.83 -20.56 -0.90
N VAL A 136 3.81 -20.15 -0.17
CA VAL A 136 3.44 -18.74 0.00
C VAL A 136 3.45 -18.42 1.49
N PHE A 137 4.24 -17.43 1.89
CA PHE A 137 4.14 -16.84 3.21
C PHE A 137 3.14 -15.68 3.16
N SER A 138 2.07 -15.76 3.96
CA SER A 138 0.98 -14.77 3.95
C SER A 138 0.48 -14.43 5.36
N ASN A 139 -0.75 -13.95 5.50
CA ASN A 139 -1.38 -13.64 6.79
C ASN A 139 -2.32 -14.77 7.27
N CYS A 140 -2.40 -15.87 6.52
CA CYS A 140 -3.21 -17.03 6.85
C CYS A 140 -2.45 -18.32 6.54
N THR A 141 -2.92 -19.43 7.11
CA THR A 141 -2.36 -20.77 6.93
C THR A 141 -3.40 -21.68 6.29
N GLY A 142 -3.03 -22.38 5.22
CA GLY A 142 -3.95 -23.24 4.49
C GLY A 142 -3.44 -23.68 3.12
N VAL A 143 -4.33 -24.25 2.31
CA VAL A 143 -4.04 -24.64 0.92
C VAL A 143 -4.89 -23.81 -0.02
N SER A 144 -4.25 -23.13 -0.97
CA SER A 144 -4.92 -22.34 -2.00
C SER A 144 -5.71 -23.25 -2.95
N ARG A 145 -6.72 -22.70 -3.65
CA ARG A 145 -7.48 -23.42 -4.69
C ARG A 145 -6.59 -23.93 -5.83
N LEU A 146 -5.43 -23.31 -6.01
CA LEU A 146 -4.42 -23.70 -7.00
C LEU A 146 -3.43 -24.77 -6.47
N GLY A 147 -3.65 -25.29 -5.25
CA GLY A 147 -2.80 -26.28 -4.61
C GLY A 147 -1.51 -25.73 -4.01
N GLU A 148 -1.41 -24.41 -3.85
CA GLU A 148 -0.28 -23.74 -3.19
C GLU A 148 -0.37 -23.93 -1.67
N VAL A 149 0.76 -24.16 -1.03
CA VAL A 149 0.85 -24.24 0.43
C VAL A 149 1.03 -22.82 0.96
N VAL A 150 0.08 -22.36 1.77
CA VAL A 150 0.10 -21.04 2.37
C VAL A 150 0.42 -21.19 3.86
N LEU A 151 1.49 -20.54 4.31
CA LEU A 151 1.90 -20.48 5.71
C LEU A 151 1.77 -19.04 6.21
N SER A 152 1.12 -18.83 7.34
CA SER A 152 1.07 -17.51 7.95
C SER A 152 2.47 -17.11 8.42
N SER A 153 2.88 -15.91 8.05
CA SER A 153 4.12 -15.26 8.49
C SER A 153 4.10 -14.87 9.97
N GLU A 154 2.93 -14.92 10.61
CA GLU A 154 2.74 -14.63 12.04
C GLU A 154 2.73 -15.90 12.90
N ASP A 155 2.60 -17.07 12.26
CA ASP A 155 2.59 -18.35 12.96
C ASP A 155 4.00 -18.80 13.36
N VAL A 156 4.07 -19.59 14.43
CA VAL A 156 5.31 -20.25 14.85
C VAL A 156 5.58 -21.50 13.99
N PRO A 157 6.85 -21.92 13.81
CA PRO A 157 7.20 -23.06 12.94
C PRO A 157 6.49 -24.38 13.26
N GLN A 158 6.11 -24.61 14.52
CA GLN A 158 5.38 -25.80 14.94
C GLN A 158 3.94 -25.84 14.38
N THR A 159 3.30 -24.68 14.26
CA THR A 159 1.98 -24.56 13.63
C THR A 159 2.06 -24.95 12.15
N TRP A 160 3.11 -24.52 11.46
CA TRP A 160 3.33 -24.89 10.05
C TRP A 160 3.47 -26.40 9.86
N ILE A 161 4.23 -27.10 10.71
CA ILE A 161 4.35 -28.56 10.64
C ILE A 161 3.02 -29.25 10.89
N THR A 162 2.28 -28.79 11.90
CA THR A 162 0.96 -29.36 12.22
C THR A 162 0.01 -29.27 11.02
N MET A 163 -0.03 -28.11 10.36
CA MET A 163 -0.81 -27.93 9.14
C MET A 163 -0.30 -28.82 7.99
N LEU A 164 1.01 -28.89 7.76
CA LEU A 164 1.56 -29.71 6.68
C LEU A 164 1.27 -31.20 6.88
N LYS A 165 1.18 -31.66 8.12
CA LYS A 165 0.79 -33.03 8.46
C LYS A 165 -0.71 -33.29 8.24
N SER A 166 -1.56 -32.28 8.38
CA SER A 166 -3.01 -32.43 8.18
C SER A 166 -3.43 -32.37 6.70
N VAL A 167 -2.55 -31.85 5.83
CA VAL A 167 -2.77 -31.74 4.39
C VAL A 167 -2.29 -33.00 3.64
N HIS A 168 -1.59 -33.91 4.35
CA HIS A 168 -1.07 -35.14 3.77
C HIS A 168 -2.09 -36.27 3.72
#